data_AF-A0A7C7GGR1-F1
#
_entry.id   AF-A0A7C7GGR1-F1
#
_cell.length_a   1.000
_cell.length_b   1.000
_cell.length_c   1.000
_cell.angle_alpha   90.00
_cell.angle_beta   90.00
_cell.angle_gamma   90.00
#
_symmetry.space_group_name_H-M   'P 1'
#
loop_
_entity.id
_entity.type
_entity.pdbx_description
1 polymer ?
#
loop_
_entity_poly.entity_id
_entity_poly.type
_entity_poly.pdbx_seq_one_letter_code
_entity_poly.pdbx_strand_id
1 'polypeptide(L)'
;LAVTRVDIAAGEYLFRATGTQVIFAGHRQVYREGKDLDPKGATQPGTDDDVENILPALATGDQLQPDGEGVGTKQHFTQPPPRYNEAILIRDLEEKGIGRPSTYASIVSTIQDRLYVEKEEGRMKPTELGLIVNDLLVEYFPGVLDVAFTAKMEQQLDQIEDGECEWVDTVREFYQPFAERLEVARKEMRNVKREEVATDILCEKCGQSMVVKWGRFGRFLACSAYPECKSTKEFKEDASGSIAVLEKPEIPTDEICEKCGSGMVIKTGRFGKFLACIAYPECKTTKAIGIGVKCPESNCGGDLVQKRTKKGRMFYACNRYPKCEFSLWSRPVNKPCPSCGAAFLIEKARKQAEPQVVCRDTACGYTVSDHVPA
;
A
#
# COMPACT_ATOMS: atom_id res chain seq x y z
N LEU A 1 37.49 1.08 -1.81
CA LEU A 1 37.19 1.83 -0.57
C LEU A 1 38.39 1.68 0.35
N ALA A 2 38.81 2.73 1.05
CA ALA A 2 39.66 2.60 2.24
C ALA A 2 38.78 2.67 3.48
N VAL A 3 39.04 1.79 4.44
CA VAL A 3 38.37 1.78 5.74
C VAL A 3 39.41 2.09 6.79
N THR A 4 39.18 3.15 7.57
CA THR A 4 40.02 3.56 8.69
C THR A 4 39.27 3.29 9.98
N ARG A 5 39.89 2.54 10.89
CA ARG A 5 39.37 2.29 12.23
C ARG A 5 40.30 2.94 13.24
N VAL A 6 39.73 3.70 14.17
CA VAL A 6 40.47 4.39 15.23
C VAL A 6 39.85 3.99 16.57
N ASP A 7 40.69 3.44 17.44
CA ASP A 7 40.36 3.11 18.81
C ASP A 7 40.99 4.18 19.73
N ILE A 8 40.16 4.88 20.52
CA ILE A 8 40.54 6.03 21.34
C ILE A 8 40.40 5.61 22.81
N ALA A 9 41.52 5.57 23.53
CA ALA A 9 41.54 5.29 24.95
C ALA A 9 41.33 6.57 25.77
N ALA A 10 40.39 6.55 26.71
CA ALA A 10 40.10 7.66 27.62
C ALA A 10 39.92 7.11 29.05
N GLY A 11 41.02 7.08 29.82
CA GLY A 11 41.03 6.43 31.13
C GLY A 11 40.75 4.93 31.02
N GLU A 12 39.67 4.46 31.63
CA GLU A 12 39.22 3.05 31.56
C GLU A 12 38.30 2.74 30.37
N TYR A 13 37.91 3.76 29.59
CA TYR A 13 36.96 3.61 28.49
C TYR A 13 37.66 3.51 27.15
N LEU A 14 37.04 2.78 26.22
CA LEU A 14 37.47 2.65 24.83
C LEU A 14 36.37 3.14 23.90
N PHE A 15 36.65 4.20 23.14
CA PHE A 15 35.78 4.70 22.09
C PHE A 15 36.26 4.19 20.74
N ARG A 16 35.34 3.93 19.81
CA ARG A 16 35.66 3.44 18.47
C ARG A 16 35.00 4.31 17.41
N ALA A 17 35.81 4.79 16.47
CA ALA A 17 35.36 5.46 15.27
C ALA A 17 35.74 4.63 14.04
N THR A 18 34.80 4.48 13.10
CA THR A 18 35.06 3.84 11.81
C THR A 18 34.69 4.82 10.71
N GLY A 19 35.62 5.03 9.80
CA GLY A 19 35.46 5.88 8.63
C GLY A 19 35.73 5.12 7.35
N THR A 20 35.02 5.51 6.30
CA THR A 20 35.15 4.89 4.97
C THR A 20 35.31 6.00 3.94
N GLN A 21 36.33 5.88 3.09
CA GLN A 21 36.59 6.83 2.00
C GLN A 21 36.68 6.11 0.64
N VAL A 22 36.09 6.72 -0.37
CA VAL A 22 36.17 6.23 -1.76
C VAL A 22 37.48 6.70 -2.40
N ILE A 23 38.51 5.84 -2.41
CA ILE A 23 39.78 6.13 -3.13
C ILE A 23 39.56 6.10 -4.65
N PHE A 24 38.73 5.16 -5.12
CA PHE A 24 38.42 4.98 -6.54
C PHE A 24 36.96 4.61 -6.70
N ALA A 25 36.23 5.44 -7.45
CA ALA A 25 34.79 5.28 -7.62
C ALA A 25 34.42 4.09 -8.54
N GLY A 26 35.25 3.76 -9.54
CA GLY A 26 35.01 2.62 -10.44
C GLY A 26 33.59 2.63 -11.03
N HIS A 27 32.91 1.48 -10.95
CA HIS A 27 31.53 1.33 -11.44
C HIS A 27 30.51 2.28 -10.75
N ARG A 28 30.83 2.80 -9.55
CA ARG A 28 29.98 3.79 -8.84
C ARG A 28 29.88 5.15 -9.54
N GLN A 29 30.71 5.39 -10.56
CA GLN A 29 30.55 6.56 -11.46
C GLN A 29 29.36 6.41 -12.40
N VAL A 30 29.01 5.18 -12.76
CA VAL A 30 27.97 4.88 -13.75
C VAL A 30 26.68 4.39 -13.09
N TYR A 31 26.78 3.73 -11.93
CA TYR A 31 25.62 3.15 -11.26
C TYR A 31 25.76 3.19 -9.73
N ARG A 32 24.68 3.55 -9.03
CA ARG A 32 24.56 3.44 -7.58
C ARG A 32 23.24 2.75 -7.27
N GLU A 33 23.27 1.73 -6.44
CA GLU A 33 22.06 1.04 -6.00
C GLU A 33 21.22 1.96 -5.10
N GLY A 34 19.91 1.93 -5.30
CA GLY A 34 18.98 2.64 -4.42
C GLY A 34 18.90 1.92 -3.08
N LYS A 35 19.02 2.66 -1.98
CA LYS A 35 18.80 2.10 -0.63
C LYS A 35 17.31 1.91 -0.39
N ASP A 36 16.93 0.76 0.18
CA ASP A 36 15.58 0.55 0.70
C ASP A 36 15.34 1.49 1.89
N LEU A 37 14.59 2.57 1.65
CA LEU A 37 14.24 3.53 2.69
C LEU A 37 13.11 2.95 3.55
N ASP A 38 13.28 2.95 4.87
CA ASP A 38 12.13 2.84 5.77
C ASP A 38 11.25 4.09 5.67
N PRO A 39 9.94 4.00 6.00
CA PRO A 39 9.03 5.15 6.02
C PRO A 39 9.50 6.30 6.93
N LYS A 40 10.39 6.00 7.89
CA LYS A 40 11.01 6.97 8.81
C LYS A 40 12.38 7.49 8.34
N GLY A 41 12.83 7.14 7.12
CA GLY A 41 14.11 7.58 6.59
C GLY A 41 15.35 6.99 7.29
N ALA A 42 15.16 6.00 8.17
CA ALA A 42 16.27 5.27 8.77
C ALA A 42 16.72 4.16 7.81
N THR A 43 17.95 4.25 7.34
CA THR A 43 18.64 3.13 6.71
C THR A 43 18.66 1.95 7.69
N GLN A 44 18.49 0.71 7.21
CA GLN A 44 18.77 -0.47 8.02
C GLN A 44 20.15 -0.31 8.69
N PRO A 45 20.29 -0.61 10.00
CA PRO A 45 21.58 -0.60 10.66
C PRO A 45 22.41 -1.78 10.11
N GLY A 46 23.14 -1.56 9.02
CA GLY A 46 23.93 -2.60 8.38
C GLY A 46 24.55 -2.27 7.03
N THR A 47 24.07 -1.27 6.28
CA THR A 47 24.63 -0.91 4.96
C THR A 47 24.74 0.60 4.76
N ASP A 48 25.51 1.26 5.64
CA ASP A 48 26.02 2.61 5.37
C ASP A 48 27.27 2.55 4.48
N ASP A 49 27.09 2.10 3.24
CA ASP A 49 28.15 2.08 2.21
C ASP A 49 28.33 3.42 1.47
N ASP A 50 27.51 4.44 1.81
CA ASP A 50 27.45 5.73 1.11
C ASP A 50 27.58 6.96 2.00
N VAL A 51 27.65 6.82 3.33
CA VAL A 51 28.04 7.95 4.17
C VAL A 51 29.56 7.93 4.21
N GLU A 52 30.19 8.80 3.42
CA GLU A 52 31.63 9.06 3.52
C GLU A 52 31.91 9.69 4.89
N ASN A 53 32.02 8.85 5.91
CA ASN A 53 32.50 9.27 7.21
C ASN A 53 34.03 9.36 7.14
N ILE A 54 34.53 10.47 6.61
CA ILE A 54 35.96 10.69 6.46
C ILE A 54 36.52 11.08 7.82
N LEU A 55 37.37 10.21 8.38
CA LEU A 55 38.09 10.51 9.61
C LEU A 55 39.28 11.44 9.31
N PRO A 56 39.64 12.35 10.24
CA PRO A 56 40.86 13.13 10.13
C PRO A 56 42.09 12.22 10.15
N ALA A 57 43.21 12.72 9.62
CA ALA A 57 44.49 12.03 9.72
C ALA A 57 44.93 11.99 11.20
N LEU A 58 45.11 10.79 11.74
CA LEU A 58 45.50 10.54 13.13
C LEU A 58 46.69 9.57 13.16
N ALA A 59 47.63 9.80 14.07
CA ALA A 59 48.75 8.93 14.36
C ALA A 59 48.61 8.29 15.75
N THR A 60 49.26 7.14 15.94
CA THR A 60 49.30 6.48 17.25
C THR A 60 49.99 7.38 18.26
N GLY A 61 49.27 7.74 19.33
CA GLY A 61 49.77 8.60 20.40
C GLY A 61 49.29 10.05 20.33
N ASP A 62 48.54 10.42 19.29
CA ASP A 62 47.91 11.75 19.21
C ASP A 62 46.96 11.98 20.39
N GLN A 63 47.07 13.16 21.02
CA GLN A 63 46.20 13.55 22.11
C GLN A 63 44.94 14.22 21.55
N LEU A 64 43.78 13.62 21.82
CA LEU A 64 42.49 14.15 21.41
C LEU A 64 41.83 14.88 22.57
N GLN A 65 41.26 16.05 22.29
CA GLN A 65 40.42 16.78 23.23
C GLN A 65 38.95 16.57 22.85
N PRO A 66 38.05 16.31 23.81
CA PRO A 66 36.62 16.30 23.53
C PRO A 66 36.21 17.68 23.00
N ASP A 67 35.28 17.68 22.06
CA ASP A 67 34.62 18.90 21.63
C ASP A 67 33.84 19.52 22.80
N GLY A 68 33.62 20.84 22.74
CA GLY A 68 32.96 21.60 23.82
C GLY A 68 31.52 21.16 24.11
N GLU A 69 30.97 20.24 23.32
CA GLU A 69 29.64 19.64 23.49
C GLU A 69 29.65 18.41 24.43
N GLY A 70 30.82 17.85 24.74
CA GLY A 70 30.98 16.76 25.71
C GLY A 70 30.44 15.42 25.22
N VAL A 71 30.20 14.49 26.16
CA VAL A 71 29.74 13.12 25.84
C VAL A 71 28.22 13.08 25.71
N GLY A 72 27.72 13.05 24.48
CA GLY A 72 26.30 12.86 24.19
C GLY A 72 25.83 11.43 24.49
N THR A 73 24.75 11.29 25.27
CA THR A 73 24.10 9.99 25.50
C THR A 73 23.00 9.76 24.48
N LYS A 74 23.04 8.64 23.77
CA LYS A 74 21.98 8.21 22.84
C LYS A 74 21.32 6.95 23.37
N GLN A 75 20.00 7.01 23.57
CA GLN A 75 19.21 5.84 23.92
C GLN A 75 18.80 5.12 22.63
N HIS A 76 19.05 3.82 22.57
CA HIS A 76 18.64 2.97 21.47
C HIS A 76 17.62 1.93 21.96
N PHE A 77 16.70 1.57 21.07
CA PHE A 77 15.75 0.48 21.26
C PHE A 77 15.99 -0.59 20.21
N THR A 78 15.76 -1.85 20.56
CA THR A 78 15.71 -2.93 19.57
C THR A 78 14.53 -2.70 18.64
N GLN A 79 14.77 -2.79 17.34
CA GLN A 79 13.71 -2.69 16.34
C GLN A 79 13.26 -4.10 15.95
N PRO A 80 11.96 -4.30 15.70
CA PRO A 80 11.49 -5.56 15.13
C PRO A 80 12.05 -5.72 13.70
N PRO A 81 12.11 -6.97 13.18
CA PRO A 81 12.47 -7.21 11.80
C PRO A 81 11.61 -6.36 10.85
N PRO A 82 12.22 -5.72 9.83
CA PRO A 82 11.47 -4.91 8.88
C PRO A 82 10.52 -5.79 8.08
N ARG A 83 9.34 -5.25 7.78
CA ARG A 83 8.42 -5.92 6.85
C ARG A 83 9.04 -5.99 5.45
N TYR A 84 8.64 -7.01 4.70
CA TYR A 84 9.02 -7.16 3.30
C TYR A 84 8.48 -6.01 2.46
N ASN A 85 9.29 -5.49 1.54
CA ASN A 85 8.76 -4.81 0.34
C ASN A 85 8.80 -5.81 -0.83
N GLU A 86 8.36 -5.41 -2.02
CA GLU A 86 8.36 -6.30 -3.20
C GLU A 86 9.77 -6.79 -3.55
N ALA A 87 10.79 -5.92 -3.47
CA ALA A 87 12.16 -6.27 -3.82
C ALA A 87 12.77 -7.29 -2.84
N ILE A 88 12.63 -7.05 -1.54
CA ILE A 88 13.11 -7.94 -0.48
C ILE A 88 12.39 -9.30 -0.56
N LEU A 89 11.09 -9.31 -0.87
CA LEU A 89 10.35 -10.57 -1.03
C LEU A 89 10.85 -11.36 -2.24
N ILE A 90 11.05 -10.71 -3.39
CA ILE A 90 11.60 -11.36 -4.59
C ILE A 90 12.99 -11.91 -4.31
N ARG A 91 13.86 -11.13 -3.65
CA ARG A 91 15.19 -11.58 -3.27
C ARG A 91 15.15 -12.81 -2.35
N ASP A 92 14.29 -12.80 -1.33
CA ASP A 92 14.13 -13.93 -0.40
C ASP A 92 13.53 -15.17 -1.11
N LEU A 93 12.62 -14.99 -2.07
CA LEU A 93 12.12 -16.09 -2.90
C LEU A 93 13.22 -16.70 -3.77
N GLU A 94 14.05 -15.85 -4.40
CA GLU A 94 15.21 -16.27 -5.20
C GLU A 94 16.25 -17.02 -4.36
N GLU A 95 16.63 -16.46 -3.21
CA GLU A 95 17.57 -17.09 -2.25
C GLU A 95 17.07 -18.47 -1.77
N LYS A 96 15.75 -18.64 -1.64
CA LYS A 96 15.11 -19.90 -1.25
C LYS A 96 14.81 -20.84 -2.41
N GLY A 97 15.08 -20.44 -3.65
CA GLY A 97 14.78 -21.23 -4.86
C GLY A 97 13.29 -21.38 -5.18
N ILE A 98 12.43 -20.51 -4.62
CA ILE A 98 10.99 -20.51 -4.86
C ILE A 98 10.67 -19.58 -6.02
N GLY A 99 10.04 -20.11 -7.08
CA GLY A 99 9.71 -19.36 -8.28
C GLY A 99 10.90 -19.11 -9.20
N ARG A 100 10.65 -18.39 -10.30
CA ARG A 100 11.57 -18.12 -11.40
C ARG A 100 11.40 -16.66 -11.86
N PRO A 101 12.33 -16.10 -12.66
CA PRO A 101 12.20 -14.74 -13.20
C PRO A 101 10.86 -14.48 -13.92
N SER A 102 10.27 -15.53 -14.51
CA SER A 102 8.96 -15.49 -15.16
C SER A 102 7.78 -15.43 -14.18
N THR A 103 7.94 -15.87 -12.92
CA THR A 103 6.84 -16.02 -11.96
C THR A 103 6.86 -15.00 -10.83
N TYR A 104 7.99 -14.36 -10.49
CA TYR A 104 8.07 -13.42 -9.37
C TYR A 104 6.99 -12.32 -9.38
N ALA A 105 6.82 -11.63 -10.51
CA ALA A 105 5.79 -10.59 -10.64
C ALA A 105 4.37 -11.16 -10.49
N SER A 106 4.13 -12.38 -10.98
CA SER A 106 2.83 -13.05 -10.89
C SER A 106 2.53 -13.50 -9.45
N ILE A 107 3.53 -13.94 -8.69
CA ILE A 107 3.40 -14.32 -7.28
C ILE A 107 3.00 -13.08 -6.47
N VAL A 108 3.78 -12.00 -6.60
CA VAL A 108 3.57 -10.73 -5.89
C VAL A 108 2.21 -10.12 -6.20
N SER A 109 1.78 -10.13 -7.46
CA SER A 109 0.44 -9.63 -7.84
C SER A 109 -0.68 -10.53 -7.33
N THR A 110 -0.53 -11.86 -7.43
CA THR A 110 -1.58 -12.81 -7.02
C THR A 110 -1.88 -12.74 -5.53
N ILE A 111 -0.85 -12.65 -4.67
CA ILE A 111 -1.08 -12.57 -3.21
C ILE A 111 -1.74 -11.26 -2.78
N GLN A 112 -1.54 -10.18 -3.54
CA GLN A 112 -2.18 -8.88 -3.33
C GLN A 112 -3.61 -8.86 -3.89
N ASP A 113 -3.82 -9.34 -5.12
CA ASP A 113 -5.13 -9.38 -5.79
C ASP A 113 -6.13 -10.28 -5.05
N ARG A 114 -5.63 -11.35 -4.42
CA ARG A 114 -6.43 -12.24 -3.57
C ARG A 114 -6.61 -11.72 -2.14
N LEU A 115 -6.06 -10.55 -1.83
CA LEU A 115 -6.16 -9.90 -0.52
C LEU A 115 -5.61 -10.76 0.62
N TYR A 116 -4.57 -11.56 0.36
CA TYR A 116 -3.82 -12.23 1.43
C TYR A 116 -2.83 -11.27 2.09
N VAL A 117 -2.29 -10.33 1.30
CA VAL A 117 -1.35 -9.29 1.74
C VAL A 117 -1.84 -7.93 1.26
N GLU A 118 -1.70 -6.91 2.10
CA GLU A 118 -1.95 -5.51 1.77
C GLU A 118 -0.65 -4.70 1.78
N LYS A 119 -0.61 -3.62 0.99
CA LYS A 119 0.53 -2.70 0.94
C LYS A 119 0.26 -1.49 1.82
N GLU A 120 1.05 -1.35 2.88
CA GLU A 120 1.01 -0.25 3.84
C GLU A 120 2.36 0.47 3.80
N GLU A 121 2.37 1.75 3.42
CA GLU A 121 3.61 2.56 3.31
C GLU A 121 4.72 1.91 2.47
N GLY A 122 4.35 1.21 1.39
CA GLY A 122 5.31 0.51 0.52
C GLY A 122 5.78 -0.85 1.03
N ARG A 123 5.38 -1.24 2.25
CA ARG A 123 5.68 -2.53 2.87
C ARG A 123 4.47 -3.46 2.79
N MET A 124 4.73 -4.76 2.77
CA MET A 124 3.75 -5.83 2.76
C MET A 124 3.34 -6.18 4.18
N LYS A 125 2.03 -6.19 4.42
CA LYS A 125 1.43 -6.60 5.68
C LYS A 125 0.46 -7.76 5.43
N PRO A 126 0.57 -8.88 6.14
CA PRO A 126 -0.39 -9.96 6.00
C PRO A 126 -1.76 -9.47 6.49
N THR A 127 -2.78 -9.77 5.71
CA THR A 127 -4.17 -9.59 6.14
C THR A 127 -4.57 -10.73 7.07
N GLU A 128 -5.63 -10.54 7.83
CA GLU A 128 -6.19 -11.60 8.65
C GLU A 128 -6.63 -12.83 7.81
N LEU A 129 -7.18 -12.59 6.61
CA LEU A 129 -7.51 -13.67 5.68
C LEU A 129 -6.24 -14.46 5.29
N GLY A 130 -5.15 -13.75 5.01
CA GLY A 130 -3.86 -14.35 4.69
C GLY A 130 -3.33 -15.22 5.83
N LEU A 131 -3.40 -14.73 7.07
CA LEU A 131 -2.98 -15.48 8.26
C LEU A 131 -3.81 -16.76 8.44
N ILE A 132 -5.13 -16.64 8.42
CA ILE A 132 -6.01 -17.80 8.62
C ILE A 132 -5.84 -18.85 7.52
N VAL A 133 -5.74 -18.41 6.26
CA VAL A 133 -5.52 -19.34 5.14
C VAL A 133 -4.15 -20.00 5.27
N ASN A 134 -3.11 -19.25 5.65
CA ASN A 134 -1.79 -19.81 5.89
C ASN A 134 -1.83 -20.87 7.00
N ASP A 135 -2.44 -20.57 8.15
CA ASP A 135 -2.51 -21.48 9.29
C ASP A 135 -3.23 -22.78 8.92
N LEU A 136 -4.37 -22.68 8.23
CA LEU A 136 -5.11 -23.85 7.74
C LEU A 136 -4.30 -24.67 6.72
N LEU A 137 -3.59 -24.01 5.80
CA LEU A 137 -2.82 -24.74 4.80
C LEU A 137 -1.58 -25.40 5.43
N VAL A 138 -0.92 -24.76 6.41
CA VAL A 138 0.25 -25.32 7.09
C VAL A 138 -0.15 -26.54 7.94
N GLU A 139 -1.30 -26.46 8.61
CA GLU A 139 -1.82 -27.57 9.42
C GLU A 139 -2.17 -28.79 8.56
N TYR A 140 -2.87 -28.60 7.44
CA TYR A 140 -3.38 -29.71 6.63
C TYR A 140 -2.46 -30.14 5.47
N PHE A 141 -1.54 -29.28 5.04
CA PHE A 141 -0.61 -29.54 3.93
C PHE A 141 0.86 -29.23 4.27
N PRO A 142 1.40 -29.72 5.40
CA PRO A 142 2.74 -29.34 5.87
C PRO A 142 3.86 -29.73 4.89
N GLY A 143 3.67 -30.81 4.12
CA GLY A 143 4.65 -31.26 3.13
C GLY A 143 4.66 -30.44 1.85
N VAL A 144 3.55 -29.80 1.48
CA VAL A 144 3.44 -29.01 0.23
C VAL A 144 3.79 -27.55 0.46
N LEU A 145 3.52 -27.04 1.67
CA LEU A 145 3.87 -25.66 2.05
C LEU A 145 5.29 -25.50 2.61
N ASP A 146 6.06 -26.58 2.67
CA ASP A 146 7.47 -26.50 3.03
C ASP A 146 8.28 -25.77 1.95
N VAL A 147 9.21 -24.92 2.39
CA VAL A 147 10.07 -24.12 1.51
C VAL A 147 10.96 -25.02 0.66
N ALA A 148 11.56 -26.06 1.26
CA ALA A 148 12.46 -26.96 0.54
C ALA A 148 11.68 -27.82 -0.46
N PHE A 149 10.46 -28.25 -0.11
CA PHE A 149 9.58 -28.94 -1.06
C PHE A 149 9.24 -28.07 -2.27
N THR A 150 8.86 -26.81 -2.04
CA THR A 150 8.51 -25.88 -3.12
C THR A 150 9.70 -25.63 -4.05
N ALA A 151 10.89 -25.41 -3.48
CA ALA A 151 12.11 -25.25 -4.26
C ALA A 151 12.48 -26.51 -5.06
N LYS A 152 12.33 -27.70 -4.46
CA LYS A 152 12.54 -28.99 -5.13
C LYS A 152 11.59 -29.15 -6.31
N MET A 153 10.32 -28.77 -6.17
CA MET A 153 9.34 -28.85 -7.25
C MET A 153 9.76 -27.98 -8.44
N GLU A 154 10.22 -26.75 -8.19
CA GLU A 154 10.74 -25.89 -9.26
C GLU A 154 11.96 -26.51 -9.95
N GLN A 155 12.88 -27.13 -9.19
CA GLN A 155 14.01 -27.87 -9.77
C GLN A 155 13.55 -29.06 -10.62
N GLN A 156 12.53 -29.80 -10.19
CA GLN A 156 11.98 -30.91 -10.98
C GLN A 156 11.34 -30.41 -12.29
N LEU A 157 10.75 -29.21 -12.30
CA LEU A 157 10.23 -28.60 -13.52
C LEU A 157 11.36 -28.24 -14.50
N ASP A 158 12.48 -27.72 -14.00
CA ASP A 158 13.66 -27.46 -14.84
C ASP A 158 14.23 -28.78 -15.41
N GLN A 159 14.29 -29.85 -14.60
CA GLN A 159 14.72 -31.19 -15.06
C GLN A 159 13.82 -31.77 -16.16
N ILE A 160 12.52 -31.46 -16.13
CA ILE A 160 11.61 -31.84 -17.22
C ILE A 160 11.95 -31.06 -18.49
N GLU A 161 12.25 -29.76 -18.38
CA GLU A 161 12.65 -28.92 -19.51
C GLU A 161 13.95 -29.44 -20.16
N ASP A 162 14.91 -29.88 -19.35
CA ASP A 162 16.18 -30.46 -19.79
C ASP A 162 16.06 -31.92 -20.30
N GLY A 163 14.89 -32.55 -20.12
CA GLY A 163 14.65 -33.94 -20.50
C GLY A 163 15.28 -34.99 -19.56
N GLU A 164 15.63 -34.60 -18.34
CA GLU A 164 16.22 -35.47 -17.31
C GLU A 164 15.16 -36.29 -16.56
N CYS A 165 13.89 -35.87 -16.56
CA CYS A 165 12.79 -36.66 -16.00
C CYS A 165 11.47 -36.53 -16.77
N GLU A 166 10.60 -37.53 -16.61
CA GLU A 166 9.28 -37.59 -17.26
C GLU A 166 8.24 -36.81 -16.46
N TRP A 167 7.60 -35.83 -17.09
CA TRP A 167 6.65 -34.92 -16.42
C TRP A 167 5.46 -35.65 -15.77
N VAL A 168 5.01 -36.75 -16.38
CA VAL A 168 3.88 -37.55 -15.87
C VAL A 168 4.20 -38.15 -14.52
N ASP A 169 5.44 -38.63 -14.35
CA ASP A 169 5.86 -39.27 -13.11
C ASP A 169 6.07 -38.24 -12.01
N THR A 170 6.67 -37.09 -12.32
CA THR A 170 6.80 -35.95 -11.39
C THR A 170 5.43 -35.48 -10.88
N VAL A 171 4.46 -35.30 -11.79
CA VAL A 171 3.08 -34.90 -11.40
C VAL A 171 2.40 -35.98 -10.58
N ARG A 172 2.60 -37.26 -10.91
CA ARG A 172 2.00 -38.38 -10.15
C ARG A 172 2.57 -38.46 -8.74
N GLU A 173 3.87 -38.30 -8.57
CA GLU A 173 4.57 -38.29 -7.28
C GLU A 173 4.06 -37.15 -6.38
N PHE A 174 3.80 -35.97 -6.96
CA PHE A 174 3.16 -34.87 -6.24
C PHE A 174 1.69 -35.15 -5.90
N TYR A 175 0.91 -35.59 -6.89
CA TYR A 175 -0.55 -35.58 -6.80
C TYR A 175 -1.10 -36.65 -5.87
N GLN A 176 -0.50 -37.84 -5.82
CA GLN A 176 -0.96 -38.93 -4.95
C GLN A 176 -1.01 -38.54 -3.46
N PRO A 177 0.10 -38.11 -2.83
CA PRO A 177 0.06 -37.70 -1.43
C PRO A 177 -0.78 -36.43 -1.20
N PHE A 178 -0.80 -35.51 -2.17
CA PHE A 178 -1.66 -34.33 -2.09
C PHE A 178 -3.15 -34.69 -2.06
N ALA A 179 -3.60 -35.61 -2.91
CA ALA A 179 -4.99 -36.02 -3.00
C ALA A 179 -5.49 -36.68 -1.71
N GLU A 180 -4.66 -37.53 -1.08
CA GLU A 180 -4.98 -38.14 0.21
C GLU A 180 -5.17 -37.07 1.30
N ARG A 181 -4.25 -36.11 1.39
CA ARG A 181 -4.39 -34.99 2.33
C ARG A 181 -5.57 -34.09 2.03
N LEU A 182 -5.89 -33.89 0.75
CA LEU A 182 -7.04 -33.10 0.34
C LEU A 182 -8.36 -33.73 0.82
N GLU A 183 -8.48 -35.05 0.80
CA GLU A 183 -9.67 -35.74 1.30
C GLU A 183 -9.82 -35.66 2.83
N VAL A 184 -8.71 -35.65 3.58
CA VAL A 184 -8.72 -35.36 5.02
C VAL A 184 -9.15 -33.92 5.27
N ALA A 185 -8.51 -32.97 4.58
CA ALA A 185 -8.83 -31.55 4.68
C ALA A 185 -10.31 -31.26 4.34
N ARG A 186 -10.89 -31.93 3.34
CA ARG A 186 -12.31 -31.76 3.00
C ARG A 186 -13.27 -32.09 4.15
N LYS A 187 -12.90 -33.03 5.01
CA LYS A 187 -13.74 -33.50 6.13
C LYS A 187 -13.49 -32.71 7.41
N GLU A 188 -12.23 -32.38 7.67
CA GLU A 188 -11.78 -31.87 8.96
C GLU A 188 -11.45 -30.38 8.95
N MET A 189 -11.06 -29.81 7.80
CA MET A 189 -10.65 -28.42 7.71
C MET A 189 -11.81 -27.47 8.02
N ARG A 190 -11.55 -26.55 8.95
CA ARG A 190 -12.46 -25.49 9.38
C ARG A 190 -12.94 -24.66 8.19
N ASN A 191 -14.27 -24.56 8.03
CA ASN A 191 -14.87 -23.75 6.97
C ASN A 191 -15.15 -22.32 7.43
N VAL A 192 -14.09 -21.51 7.45
CA VAL A 192 -14.10 -20.10 7.88
C VAL A 192 -15.17 -19.26 7.18
N LYS A 193 -15.49 -19.55 5.91
CA LYS A 193 -16.51 -18.81 5.15
C LYS A 193 -17.95 -19.03 5.65
N ARG A 194 -18.22 -20.15 6.30
CA ARG A 194 -19.55 -20.49 6.84
C ARG A 194 -19.69 -20.14 8.31
N GLU A 195 -18.61 -19.74 8.97
CA GLU A 195 -18.66 -19.38 10.37
C GLU A 195 -19.30 -18.01 10.56
N GLU A 196 -20.26 -17.99 11.48
CA GLU A 196 -20.95 -16.79 11.91
C GLU A 196 -20.63 -16.61 13.40
N VAL A 197 -19.71 -15.70 13.71
CA VAL A 197 -19.39 -15.39 15.11
C VAL A 197 -20.41 -14.39 15.60
N ALA A 198 -21.24 -14.79 16.55
CA ALA A 198 -22.22 -13.90 17.17
C ALA A 198 -21.52 -12.77 17.93
N THR A 199 -22.09 -11.57 17.85
CA THR A 199 -21.61 -10.39 18.58
C THR A 199 -22.74 -9.79 19.40
N ASP A 200 -22.38 -9.05 20.44
CA ASP A 200 -23.33 -8.33 21.28
C ASP A 200 -23.88 -7.05 20.61
N ILE A 201 -23.46 -6.78 19.37
CA ILE A 201 -23.86 -5.58 18.63
C ILE A 201 -25.26 -5.78 18.05
N LEU A 202 -26.19 -4.89 18.40
CA LEU A 202 -27.55 -4.91 17.87
C LEU A 202 -27.63 -4.15 16.54
N CYS A 203 -28.44 -4.68 15.63
CA CYS A 203 -28.70 -4.07 14.33
C CYS A 203 -29.65 -2.87 14.50
N GLU A 204 -29.23 -1.67 14.07
CA GLU A 204 -30.04 -0.45 14.13
C GLU A 204 -31.37 -0.52 13.37
N LYS A 205 -31.50 -1.44 12.41
CA LYS A 205 -32.71 -1.53 11.56
C LYS A 205 -33.80 -2.45 12.10
N CYS A 206 -33.42 -3.50 12.82
CA CYS A 206 -34.36 -4.53 13.27
C CYS A 206 -34.16 -4.95 14.74
N GLY A 207 -33.15 -4.42 15.43
CA GLY A 207 -32.85 -4.73 16.82
C GLY A 207 -32.24 -6.11 17.09
N GLN A 208 -32.05 -6.95 16.08
CA GLN A 208 -31.44 -8.28 16.24
C GLN A 208 -29.91 -8.22 16.30
N SER A 209 -29.28 -9.22 16.92
CA SER A 209 -27.82 -9.30 17.00
C SER A 209 -27.15 -9.36 15.63
N MET A 210 -25.98 -8.77 15.52
CA MET A 210 -25.12 -8.86 14.35
C MET A 210 -24.12 -10.01 14.52
N VAL A 211 -23.80 -10.66 13.41
CA VAL A 211 -22.83 -11.75 13.31
C VAL A 211 -21.68 -11.32 12.41
N VAL A 212 -20.46 -11.71 12.75
CA VAL A 212 -19.30 -11.50 11.89
C VAL A 212 -19.33 -12.54 10.77
N LYS A 213 -19.30 -12.09 9.52
CA LYS A 213 -19.21 -12.93 8.32
C LYS A 213 -17.99 -12.58 7.50
N TRP A 214 -17.49 -13.56 6.74
CA TRP A 214 -16.40 -13.37 5.80
C TRP A 214 -16.91 -12.94 4.43
N GLY A 215 -16.44 -11.78 3.97
CA GLY A 215 -16.70 -11.25 2.64
C GLY A 215 -15.44 -11.17 1.79
N ARG A 216 -15.60 -10.68 0.55
CA ARG A 216 -14.47 -10.45 -0.36
C ARG A 216 -13.45 -9.42 0.15
N PHE A 217 -13.83 -8.59 1.12
CA PHE A 217 -12.98 -7.51 1.66
C PHE A 217 -12.60 -7.76 3.13
N GLY A 218 -12.70 -9.01 3.60
CA GLY A 218 -12.47 -9.38 4.99
C GLY A 218 -13.76 -9.56 5.79
N ARG A 219 -13.61 -9.57 7.11
CA ARG A 219 -14.71 -9.71 8.07
C ARG A 219 -15.59 -8.45 8.09
N PHE A 220 -16.89 -8.65 8.16
CA PHE A 220 -17.86 -7.57 8.34
C PHE A 220 -19.00 -8.03 9.25
N LEU A 221 -19.65 -7.09 9.91
CA LEU A 221 -20.86 -7.37 10.68
C LEU A 221 -22.05 -7.43 9.73
N ALA A 222 -22.78 -8.53 9.76
CA ALA A 222 -24.05 -8.72 9.06
C ALA A 222 -25.17 -8.94 10.09
N CYS A 223 -26.39 -8.48 9.80
CA CYS A 223 -27.52 -8.81 10.66
C CYS A 223 -27.81 -10.33 10.64
N SER A 224 -28.09 -10.93 11.80
CA SER A 224 -28.52 -12.32 11.92
C SER A 224 -29.83 -12.62 11.16
N ALA A 225 -30.71 -11.62 11.00
CA ALA A 225 -31.96 -11.73 10.22
C ALA A 225 -31.78 -11.83 8.69
N TYR A 226 -30.56 -11.96 8.17
CA TYR A 226 -30.36 -12.12 6.72
C TYR A 226 -31.02 -13.42 6.23
N PRO A 227 -31.88 -13.40 5.18
CA PRO A 227 -31.97 -12.41 4.10
C PRO A 227 -32.95 -11.24 4.30
N GLU A 228 -33.75 -11.24 5.36
CA GLU A 228 -34.79 -10.24 5.62
C GLU A 228 -34.20 -8.87 5.98
N CYS A 229 -33.15 -8.85 6.81
CA CYS A 229 -32.38 -7.64 7.10
C CYS A 229 -31.00 -7.66 6.41
N LYS A 230 -30.80 -6.80 5.41
CA LYS A 230 -29.55 -6.67 4.64
C LYS A 230 -28.59 -5.61 5.21
N SER A 231 -28.67 -5.33 6.51
CA SER A 231 -27.79 -4.35 7.15
C SER A 231 -26.39 -4.93 7.34
N THR A 232 -25.36 -4.17 6.96
CA THR A 232 -23.95 -4.55 7.10
C THR A 232 -23.13 -3.39 7.62
N LYS A 233 -22.15 -3.65 8.49
CA LYS A 233 -21.24 -2.65 9.05
C LYS A 233 -19.79 -3.13 9.04
N GLU A 234 -18.87 -2.19 8.90
CA GLU A 234 -17.44 -2.43 9.11
C GLU A 234 -17.14 -2.30 10.62
N PHE A 235 -16.16 -3.04 11.12
CA PHE A 235 -15.76 -3.01 12.54
C PHE A 235 -14.23 -3.01 12.67
N LYS A 236 -13.75 -2.57 13.84
CA LYS A 236 -12.40 -2.83 14.31
C LYS A 236 -12.46 -3.73 15.55
N GLU A 237 -11.46 -4.57 15.67
CA GLU A 237 -11.25 -5.40 16.84
C GLU A 237 -10.08 -4.81 17.63
N ASP A 238 -10.34 -4.48 18.89
CA ASP A 238 -9.29 -4.00 19.80
C ASP A 238 -8.41 -5.18 20.27
N ALA A 239 -7.23 -4.89 20.84
CA ALA A 239 -6.28 -5.91 21.30
C ALA A 239 -6.86 -6.87 22.37
N SER A 240 -8.02 -6.55 22.96
CA SER A 240 -8.79 -7.38 23.90
C SER A 240 -9.86 -8.27 23.24
N GLY A 241 -9.98 -8.26 21.91
CA GLY A 241 -11.03 -8.98 21.17
C GLY A 241 -12.40 -8.29 21.18
N SER A 242 -12.49 -7.06 21.70
CA SER A 242 -13.74 -6.27 21.69
C SER A 242 -13.99 -5.68 20.31
N ILE A 243 -15.21 -5.89 19.78
CA ILE A 243 -15.62 -5.42 18.45
C ILE A 243 -16.26 -4.04 18.58
N ALA A 244 -15.64 -3.02 17.99
CA ALA A 244 -16.19 -1.68 17.87
C ALA A 244 -16.62 -1.38 16.43
N VAL A 245 -17.84 -0.89 16.24
CA VAL A 245 -18.33 -0.49 14.91
C VAL A 245 -17.51 0.71 14.42
N LEU A 246 -16.98 0.61 13.20
CA LEU A 246 -16.33 1.73 12.54
C LEU A 246 -17.39 2.68 11.99
N GLU A 247 -17.71 3.71 12.77
CA GLU A 247 -18.46 4.85 12.25
C GLU A 247 -17.53 5.66 11.35
N LYS A 248 -17.82 5.68 10.04
CA LYS A 248 -17.15 6.61 9.12
C LYS A 248 -17.71 8.00 9.42
N PRO A 249 -16.91 8.95 9.93
CA PRO A 249 -17.41 10.28 10.25
C PRO A 249 -17.95 10.92 8.96
N GLU A 250 -19.24 11.23 8.96
CA GLU A 250 -19.87 11.97 7.88
C GLU A 250 -19.38 13.42 7.97
N ILE A 251 -18.62 13.88 6.98
CA ILE A 251 -18.17 15.27 6.94
C ILE A 251 -19.39 16.11 6.51
N PRO A 252 -19.97 16.94 7.41
CA PRO A 252 -21.08 17.79 7.05
C PRO A 252 -20.61 18.86 6.07
N THR A 253 -21.51 19.29 5.19
CA THR A 253 -21.25 20.38 4.24
C THR A 253 -22.35 21.42 4.31
N ASP A 254 -22.04 22.64 3.88
CA ASP A 254 -23.00 23.75 3.82
C ASP A 254 -23.99 23.62 2.64
N GLU A 255 -23.86 22.57 1.82
CA GLU A 255 -24.74 22.32 0.68
C GLU A 255 -26.09 21.77 1.15
N ILE A 256 -27.17 22.42 0.73
CA ILE A 256 -28.54 21.99 0.99
C ILE A 256 -29.05 21.18 -0.20
N CYS A 257 -29.72 20.07 0.06
CA CYS A 257 -30.29 19.25 -0.98
C CYS A 257 -31.53 19.90 -1.59
N GLU A 258 -31.50 20.08 -2.92
CA GLU A 258 -32.56 20.70 -3.72
C GLU A 258 -33.92 20.00 -3.65
N LYS A 259 -33.98 18.73 -3.22
CA LYS A 259 -35.25 17.97 -3.10
C LYS A 259 -35.84 17.92 -1.70
N CYS A 260 -35.00 17.80 -0.67
CA CYS A 260 -35.42 17.57 0.72
C CYS A 260 -35.28 18.81 1.60
N GLY A 261 -34.50 19.81 1.19
CA GLY A 261 -34.15 20.97 2.03
C GLY A 261 -33.20 20.62 3.20
N SER A 262 -32.84 19.35 3.39
CA SER A 262 -31.88 18.91 4.39
C SER A 262 -30.44 19.13 3.93
N GLY A 263 -29.51 19.26 4.88
CA GLY A 263 -28.07 19.34 4.57
C GLY A 263 -27.55 18.10 3.84
N MET A 264 -26.41 18.27 3.18
CA MET A 264 -25.71 17.20 2.49
C MET A 264 -24.40 16.83 3.22
N VAL A 265 -24.05 15.55 3.17
CA VAL A 265 -22.82 15.00 3.75
C VAL A 265 -21.94 14.38 2.67
N ILE A 266 -20.61 14.45 2.86
CA ILE A 266 -19.66 13.79 1.96
C ILE A 266 -19.58 12.30 2.30
N LYS A 267 -19.96 11.46 1.34
CA LYS A 267 -19.77 10.00 1.39
C LYS A 267 -18.74 9.56 0.36
N THR A 268 -18.04 8.48 0.66
CA THR A 268 -17.06 7.87 -0.25
C THR A 268 -17.68 6.64 -0.90
N GLY A 269 -17.68 6.59 -2.23
CA GLY A 269 -18.19 5.46 -3.00
C GLY A 269 -17.23 4.98 -4.07
N ARG A 270 -17.66 4.02 -4.90
CA ARG A 270 -16.86 3.40 -5.97
C ARG A 270 -16.26 4.37 -7.00
N PHE A 271 -16.83 5.57 -7.13
CA PHE A 271 -16.44 6.60 -8.10
C PHE A 271 -15.73 7.80 -7.46
N GLY A 272 -15.43 7.74 -6.15
CA GLY A 272 -14.87 8.85 -5.38
C GLY A 272 -15.85 9.42 -4.36
N LYS A 273 -15.51 10.59 -3.83
CA LYS A 273 -16.33 11.32 -2.85
C LYS A 273 -17.53 11.98 -3.55
N PHE A 274 -18.70 11.92 -2.93
CA PHE A 274 -19.94 12.53 -3.43
C PHE A 274 -20.77 13.09 -2.27
N LEU A 275 -21.65 14.03 -2.55
CA LEU A 275 -22.61 14.57 -1.58
C LEU A 275 -23.87 13.71 -1.57
N ALA A 276 -24.38 13.36 -0.40
CA ALA A 276 -25.65 12.67 -0.20
C ALA A 276 -26.56 13.47 0.76
N CYS A 277 -27.88 13.55 0.51
CA CYS A 277 -28.83 14.16 1.48
C CYS A 277 -28.73 13.39 2.81
N ILE A 278 -28.66 14.10 3.93
CA ILE A 278 -28.64 13.52 5.29
C ILE A 278 -29.91 12.71 5.55
N ALA A 279 -31.06 13.12 4.98
CA ALA A 279 -32.33 12.40 5.09
C ALA A 279 -32.39 11.09 4.27
N TYR A 280 -31.26 10.46 3.95
CA TYR A 280 -31.24 9.11 3.41
C TYR A 280 -31.65 8.12 4.51
N PRO A 281 -32.63 7.21 4.30
CA PRO A 281 -33.07 6.65 3.01
C PRO A 281 -34.27 7.35 2.34
N GLU A 282 -34.92 8.29 3.01
CA GLU A 282 -36.14 8.96 2.52
C GLU A 282 -35.86 9.84 1.30
N CYS A 283 -34.71 10.52 1.29
CA CYS A 283 -34.22 11.29 0.15
C CYS A 283 -32.95 10.65 -0.43
N LYS A 284 -33.07 10.00 -1.59
CA LYS A 284 -31.97 9.34 -2.32
C LYS A 284 -31.15 10.29 -3.21
N THR A 285 -31.24 11.60 -2.98
CA THR A 285 -30.53 12.59 -3.80
C THR A 285 -29.04 12.52 -3.51
N THR A 286 -28.26 12.38 -4.58
CA THR A 286 -26.79 12.43 -4.56
C THR A 286 -26.30 13.44 -5.58
N LYS A 287 -25.25 14.17 -5.25
CA LYS A 287 -24.64 15.21 -6.09
C LYS A 287 -23.14 14.94 -6.18
N ALA A 288 -22.57 15.09 -7.37
CA ALA A 288 -21.13 14.97 -7.54
C ALA A 288 -20.44 16.21 -6.95
N ILE A 289 -19.33 16.02 -6.24
CA ILE A 289 -18.54 17.13 -5.71
C ILE A 289 -17.78 17.76 -6.88
N GLY A 290 -18.08 19.03 -7.17
CA GLY A 290 -17.31 19.83 -8.11
C GLY A 290 -15.92 20.13 -7.54
N ILE A 291 -14.89 20.16 -8.40
CA ILE A 291 -13.50 20.45 -7.99
C ILE A 291 -13.27 21.96 -7.83
N GLY A 292 -14.34 22.76 -7.89
CA GLY A 292 -14.29 24.22 -7.87
C GLY A 292 -13.89 24.86 -9.21
N VAL A 293 -13.65 24.06 -10.26
CA VAL A 293 -13.28 24.56 -11.59
C VAL A 293 -14.50 24.55 -12.52
N LYS A 294 -14.83 25.72 -13.07
CA LYS A 294 -15.92 25.88 -14.04
C LYS A 294 -15.54 25.26 -15.39
N CYS A 295 -16.54 24.75 -16.10
CA CYS A 295 -16.34 24.25 -17.45
C CYS A 295 -15.87 25.39 -18.38
N PRO A 296 -14.81 25.18 -19.19
CA PRO A 296 -14.29 26.21 -20.09
C PRO A 296 -15.11 26.36 -21.38
N GLU A 297 -16.11 25.51 -21.64
CA GLU A 297 -16.96 25.67 -22.82
C GLU A 297 -17.87 26.89 -22.67
N SER A 298 -17.87 27.77 -23.67
CA SER A 298 -18.54 29.08 -23.67
C SER A 298 -20.05 29.01 -23.41
N ASN A 299 -20.70 27.88 -23.74
CA ASN A 299 -22.13 27.65 -23.52
C ASN A 299 -22.44 26.76 -22.31
N CYS A 300 -21.48 26.58 -21.39
CA CYS A 300 -21.62 25.66 -20.26
C CYS A 300 -21.26 26.30 -18.92
N GLY A 301 -22.27 26.69 -18.14
CA GLY A 301 -22.12 27.07 -16.72
C GLY A 301 -21.98 25.87 -15.76
N GLY A 302 -21.47 24.74 -16.26
CA GLY A 302 -21.28 23.51 -15.47
C GLY A 302 -19.98 23.53 -14.67
N ASP A 303 -19.83 22.56 -13.76
CA ASP A 303 -18.62 22.36 -12.97
C ASP A 303 -17.91 21.08 -13.41
N LEU A 304 -16.58 21.09 -13.35
CA LEU A 304 -15.78 19.89 -13.58
C LEU A 304 -15.86 18.97 -12.37
N VAL A 305 -16.21 17.71 -12.64
CA VAL A 305 -16.30 16.64 -11.65
C VAL A 305 -15.34 15.52 -11.99
N GLN A 306 -14.87 14.82 -10.97
CA GLN A 306 -14.02 13.66 -11.14
C GLN A 306 -14.87 12.44 -11.54
N LYS A 307 -14.45 11.71 -12.58
CA LYS A 307 -15.08 10.48 -13.11
C LYS A 307 -14.04 9.38 -13.31
N ARG A 308 -14.50 8.14 -13.43
CA ARG A 308 -13.67 6.94 -13.62
C ARG A 308 -14.09 6.17 -14.88
N THR A 309 -13.13 5.79 -15.72
CA THR A 309 -13.36 4.97 -16.92
C THR A 309 -13.68 3.52 -16.55
N LYS A 310 -14.21 2.72 -17.50
CA LYS A 310 -14.41 1.26 -17.32
C LYS A 310 -13.12 0.52 -16.93
N LYS A 311 -11.96 0.97 -17.43
CA LYS A 311 -10.62 0.42 -17.12
C LYS A 311 -10.00 1.00 -15.84
N GLY A 312 -10.76 1.78 -15.07
CA GLY A 312 -10.34 2.26 -13.76
C GLY A 312 -9.52 3.56 -13.74
N ARG A 313 -9.12 4.09 -14.91
CA ARG A 313 -8.39 5.38 -15.02
C ARG A 313 -9.31 6.56 -14.70
N MET A 314 -8.82 7.49 -13.88
CA MET A 314 -9.52 8.71 -13.50
C MET A 314 -9.44 9.76 -14.60
N PHE A 315 -10.51 10.52 -14.77
CA PHE A 315 -10.60 11.66 -15.68
C PHE A 315 -11.55 12.71 -15.10
N TYR A 316 -11.54 13.91 -15.66
CA TYR A 316 -12.30 15.05 -15.19
C TYR A 316 -13.21 15.50 -16.32
N ALA A 317 -14.51 15.61 -16.07
CA ALA A 317 -15.48 15.96 -17.10
C ALA A 317 -16.57 16.86 -16.56
N CYS A 318 -17.26 17.55 -17.46
CA CYS A 318 -18.39 18.39 -17.08
C CYS A 318 -19.50 17.57 -16.40
N ASN A 319 -20.08 18.11 -15.32
CA ASN A 319 -21.23 17.54 -14.63
C ASN A 319 -22.52 17.54 -15.48
N ARG A 320 -22.59 18.36 -16.54
CA ARG A 320 -23.74 18.44 -17.47
C ARG A 320 -23.69 17.43 -18.63
N TYR A 321 -22.74 16.50 -18.64
CA TYR A 321 -22.70 15.41 -19.61
C TYR A 321 -24.05 14.65 -19.65
N PRO A 322 -24.65 14.36 -20.82
CA PRO A 322 -24.07 14.44 -22.17
C PRO A 322 -24.22 15.79 -22.89
N LYS A 323 -24.84 16.82 -22.28
CA LYS A 323 -25.05 18.13 -22.93
C LYS A 323 -23.77 18.93 -23.14
N CYS A 324 -22.71 18.59 -22.41
CA CYS A 324 -21.37 19.14 -22.53
C CYS A 324 -20.39 17.97 -22.45
N GLU A 325 -19.61 17.76 -23.51
CA GLU A 325 -18.70 16.61 -23.67
C GLU A 325 -17.27 16.91 -23.20
N PHE A 326 -17.04 18.12 -22.67
CA PHE A 326 -15.75 18.52 -22.16
C PHE A 326 -15.17 17.51 -21.15
N SER A 327 -13.96 17.03 -21.45
CA SER A 327 -13.21 16.10 -20.60
C SER A 327 -11.69 16.34 -20.63
N LEU A 328 -11.03 15.96 -19.55
CA LEU A 328 -9.60 16.13 -19.27
C LEU A 328 -9.05 14.91 -18.54
N TRP A 329 -7.81 14.52 -18.85
CA TRP A 329 -7.13 13.46 -18.11
C TRP A 329 -6.43 13.96 -16.85
N SER A 330 -5.87 15.16 -16.92
CA SER A 330 -5.16 15.81 -15.81
C SER A 330 -6.13 16.52 -14.87
N ARG A 331 -5.78 16.56 -13.58
CA ARG A 331 -6.56 17.27 -12.56
C ARG A 331 -6.51 18.77 -12.83
N PRO A 332 -7.66 19.45 -12.99
CA PRO A 332 -7.69 20.89 -13.12
C PRO A 332 -7.53 21.56 -11.75
N VAL A 333 -6.78 22.65 -11.70
CA VAL A 333 -6.54 23.48 -10.52
C VAL A 333 -7.20 24.83 -10.75
N ASN A 334 -8.03 25.28 -9.80
CA ASN A 334 -8.78 26.54 -9.91
C ASN A 334 -7.87 27.78 -9.72
N LYS A 335 -6.90 27.94 -10.61
CA LYS A 335 -6.00 29.09 -10.71
C LYS A 335 -5.89 29.45 -12.20
N PRO A 336 -6.21 30.68 -12.62
CA PRO A 336 -6.03 31.09 -14.00
C PRO A 336 -4.54 31.15 -14.35
N CYS A 337 -4.20 30.92 -15.62
CA CYS A 337 -2.83 31.04 -16.08
C CYS A 337 -2.44 32.53 -16.20
N PRO A 338 -1.40 33.00 -15.50
CA PRO A 338 -0.97 34.40 -15.57
C PRO A 338 -0.37 34.79 -16.92
N SER A 339 0.12 33.82 -17.70
CA SER A 339 0.80 34.08 -18.98
C SER A 339 -0.13 34.12 -20.19
N CYS A 340 -1.19 33.30 -20.23
CA CYS A 340 -2.09 33.21 -21.39
C CYS A 340 -3.58 33.45 -21.07
N GLY A 341 -3.93 33.68 -19.80
CA GLY A 341 -5.32 33.92 -19.39
C GLY A 341 -6.21 32.67 -19.42
N ALA A 342 -5.65 31.47 -19.57
CA ALA A 342 -6.42 30.23 -19.48
C ALA A 342 -7.18 30.15 -18.14
N ALA A 343 -8.43 29.68 -18.16
CA ALA A 343 -9.34 29.70 -17.01
C ALA A 343 -8.85 28.86 -15.82
N PHE A 344 -8.05 27.82 -16.05
CA PHE A 344 -7.48 26.96 -15.02
C PHE A 344 -6.16 26.33 -15.48
N LEU A 345 -5.32 25.95 -14.52
CA LEU A 345 -4.10 25.17 -14.73
C LEU A 345 -4.37 23.67 -14.55
N ILE A 346 -3.42 22.81 -14.94
CA ILE A 346 -3.53 21.35 -14.79
C ILE A 346 -2.34 20.77 -14.03
N GLU A 347 -2.59 19.73 -13.24
CA GLU A 347 -1.53 18.94 -12.60
C GLU A 347 -0.97 17.89 -13.58
N LYS A 348 0.34 17.91 -13.77
CA LYS A 348 1.08 16.93 -14.55
C LYS A 348 1.90 16.06 -13.60
N ALA A 349 1.52 14.78 -13.50
CA ALA A 349 2.23 13.81 -12.69
C ALA A 349 3.68 13.62 -13.16
N ARG A 350 4.63 13.56 -12.21
CA ARG A 350 6.04 13.24 -12.43
C ARG A 350 6.35 11.89 -11.77
N LYS A 351 7.30 11.13 -12.32
CA LYS A 351 7.59 9.75 -11.87
C LYS A 351 8.13 9.64 -10.44
N GLN A 352 8.74 10.70 -9.89
CA GLN A 352 9.44 10.69 -8.59
C GLN A 352 9.37 12.04 -7.83
N ALA A 353 8.41 12.92 -8.18
CA ALA A 353 8.27 14.23 -7.55
C ALA A 353 6.78 14.61 -7.44
N GLU A 354 6.49 15.62 -6.63
CA GLU A 354 5.14 16.18 -6.55
C GLU A 354 4.62 16.60 -7.94
N PRO A 355 3.31 16.45 -8.18
CA PRO A 355 2.71 16.81 -9.46
C PRO A 355 2.93 18.30 -9.74
N GLN A 356 3.48 18.61 -10.91
CA GLN A 356 3.75 19.99 -11.29
C GLN A 356 2.51 20.63 -11.90
N VAL A 357 2.17 21.84 -11.46
CA VAL A 357 1.07 22.62 -12.03
C VAL A 357 1.55 23.35 -13.27
N VAL A 358 0.95 23.05 -14.42
CA VAL A 358 1.31 23.61 -15.73
C VAL A 358 0.09 24.19 -16.44
N CYS A 359 0.32 25.10 -17.38
CA CYS A 359 -0.72 25.53 -18.28
C CYS A 359 -1.16 24.37 -19.18
N ARG A 360 -2.48 24.30 -19.45
CA ARG A 360 -3.05 23.34 -20.38
C ARG A 360 -2.58 23.59 -21.82
N ASP A 361 -2.42 24.85 -22.19
CA ASP A 361 -1.98 25.21 -23.54
C ASP A 361 -0.48 24.95 -23.68
N THR A 362 -0.14 24.01 -24.56
CA THR A 362 1.25 23.66 -24.87
C THR A 362 2.02 24.82 -25.48
N ALA A 363 1.35 25.78 -26.14
CA ALA A 363 1.99 26.97 -26.69
C ALA A 363 2.39 27.98 -25.60
N CYS A 364 1.68 28.01 -24.46
CA CYS A 364 1.96 28.93 -23.37
C CYS A 364 3.21 28.53 -22.56
N GLY A 365 3.44 27.22 -22.36
CA GLY A 365 4.61 26.71 -21.62
C GLY A 365 4.68 27.08 -20.13
N TYR A 366 3.70 27.83 -19.59
CA TYR A 366 3.73 28.27 -18.20
C TYR A 366 3.71 27.10 -17.23
N THR A 367 4.58 27.18 -16.23
CA THR A 367 4.82 26.14 -15.25
C THR A 367 5.03 26.81 -13.90
N VAL A 368 4.28 26.37 -12.89
CA VAL A 368 4.47 26.86 -11.52
C VAL A 368 5.74 26.19 -10.97
N SER A 369 6.76 26.99 -10.71
CA SER A 369 7.91 26.63 -9.88
C SER A 369 7.60 27.05 -8.44
N ASP A 370 7.73 26.12 -7.51
CA ASP A 370 7.35 26.30 -6.11
C ASP A 370 8.00 27.54 -5.48
N HIS A 371 7.16 28.51 -5.10
CA HIS A 371 7.17 29.17 -3.80
C HIS A 371 5.96 30.09 -3.70
N VAL A 372 4.89 29.59 -3.07
CA VAL A 372 3.93 30.46 -2.37
C VAL A 372 3.80 29.90 -0.96
N PRO A 373 4.37 30.55 0.08
CA PRO A 373 4.14 30.15 1.46
C PRO A 373 2.66 30.28 1.80
N ALA A 374 2.23 29.43 2.74
CA ALA A 374 0.87 29.25 3.22
C ALA A 374 0.16 30.55 3.65
#